data_AF-A0A7J4MC50-F1
#
_entry.id   AF-A0A7J4MC50-F1
#
_cell.length_a   1.000
_cell.length_b   1.000
_cell.length_c   1.000
_cell.angle_alpha   90.00
_cell.angle_beta   90.00
_cell.angle_gamma   90.00
#
_symmetry.space_group_name_H-M   'P 1'
#
loop_
_entity.id
_entity.type
_entity.pdbx_description
1 polymer ?
#
loop_
_entity_poly.entity_id
_entity_poly.type
_entity_poly.pdbx_seq_one_letter_code
_entity_poly.pdbx_strand_id
1 'polypeptide(L)'
;MGPTLTAALLLWLPALLTVFGTFNLLGRGGPIWKVVTPLCGVLVLLAPLTVPDSNSTQAVELLWGVLLIGAPLVFGLALVVFSGDVPVGQVPVWGRPVGLVGIAAACWLIVTWTPNFVADVTLWDRFVLVLLGACSSLCASMYVLHRLFIQRRRSRSWPMLAGALLAPVLLSLRGVGGEAGPPAVAEIAGLSVGAGFALLLSVLVIWFYERNLPEPEALPPPSQDDLERAAAIVARRTQKGGELDG
;
A
#
# COMPACT_ATOMS: atom_id res chain seq x y z
N MET A 1 -34.63 -0.22 -16.81
CA MET A 1 -34.18 -0.84 -15.54
C MET A 1 -34.12 0.26 -14.49
N GLY A 2 -34.43 -0.01 -13.22
CA GLY A 2 -34.28 1.00 -12.17
C GLY A 2 -32.81 1.41 -11.99
N PRO A 3 -32.52 2.63 -11.48
CA PRO A 3 -31.14 3.12 -11.29
C PRO A 3 -30.34 2.22 -10.35
N THR A 4 -30.99 1.64 -9.34
CA THR A 4 -30.39 0.67 -8.40
C THR A 4 -30.01 -0.65 -9.06
N LEU A 5 -30.88 -1.22 -9.90
CA LEU A 5 -30.59 -2.45 -10.64
C LEU A 5 -29.47 -2.25 -11.65
N THR A 6 -29.43 -1.08 -12.27
CA THR A 6 -28.39 -0.70 -13.24
C THR A 6 -27.03 -0.59 -12.56
N ALA A 7 -26.94 0.06 -11.38
CA ALA A 7 -25.73 0.10 -10.57
C ALA A 7 -25.30 -1.30 -10.09
N ALA A 8 -26.24 -2.15 -9.69
CA ALA A 8 -25.93 -3.51 -9.26
C ALA A 8 -25.25 -4.34 -10.36
N LEU A 9 -25.73 -4.24 -11.60
CA LEU A 9 -25.24 -5.03 -12.73
C LEU A 9 -24.01 -4.43 -13.42
N LEU A 10 -23.93 -3.10 -13.54
CA LEU A 10 -22.88 -2.44 -14.31
C LEU A 10 -21.70 -1.94 -13.46
N LEU A 11 -21.87 -1.82 -12.14
CA LEU A 11 -20.80 -1.41 -11.23
C LEU A 11 -20.47 -2.52 -10.24
N TRP A 12 -21.43 -2.98 -9.43
CA TRP A 12 -21.14 -3.90 -8.32
C TRP A 12 -20.78 -5.32 -8.77
N LEU A 13 -21.49 -5.88 -9.75
CA LEU A 13 -21.15 -7.20 -10.28
C LEU A 13 -19.75 -7.21 -10.93
N PRO A 14 -19.38 -6.25 -11.81
CA PRO A 14 -18.00 -6.10 -12.28
C PRO A 14 -16.99 -5.89 -11.16
N ALA A 15 -17.30 -5.09 -10.14
CA ALA A 15 -16.41 -4.89 -9.00
C ALA A 15 -16.12 -6.19 -8.25
N LEU A 16 -17.16 -6.98 -7.95
CA LEU A 16 -17.03 -8.29 -7.32
C LEU A 16 -16.18 -9.25 -8.19
N LEU A 17 -16.49 -9.34 -9.48
CA LEU A 17 -15.73 -10.18 -10.41
C LEU A 17 -14.27 -9.74 -10.53
N THR A 18 -13.98 -8.45 -10.41
CA THR A 18 -12.62 -7.91 -10.41
C THR A 18 -11.86 -8.36 -9.16
N VAL A 19 -12.48 -8.29 -7.98
CA VAL A 19 -11.87 -8.74 -6.71
C VAL A 19 -11.63 -10.26 -6.73
N PHE A 20 -12.67 -11.05 -7.04
CA PHE A 20 -12.55 -12.51 -7.11
C PHE A 20 -11.59 -12.96 -8.20
N GLY A 21 -11.62 -12.30 -9.36
CA GLY A 21 -10.71 -12.55 -10.46
C GLY A 21 -9.26 -12.29 -10.09
N THR A 22 -8.98 -11.23 -9.32
CA THR A 22 -7.63 -10.92 -8.82
C THR A 22 -7.10 -12.01 -7.89
N PHE A 23 -7.90 -12.47 -6.92
CA PHE A 23 -7.52 -13.60 -6.06
C PHE A 23 -7.26 -14.88 -6.85
N ASN A 24 -8.10 -15.18 -7.85
CA ASN A 24 -7.91 -16.33 -8.72
C ASN A 24 -6.62 -16.21 -9.54
N LEU A 25 -6.31 -15.04 -10.11
CA LEU A 25 -5.09 -14.83 -10.88
C LEU A 25 -3.83 -15.02 -10.03
N LEU A 26 -3.85 -14.55 -8.78
CA LEU A 26 -2.76 -14.79 -7.82
C LEU A 26 -2.59 -16.27 -7.49
N GLY A 27 -3.70 -17.02 -7.40
CA GLY A 27 -3.72 -18.47 -7.19
C GLY A 27 -3.41 -19.31 -8.44
N ARG A 28 -2.91 -18.72 -9.54
CA ARG A 28 -2.73 -19.37 -10.85
C ARG A 28 -4.02 -19.95 -11.45
N GLY A 29 -5.13 -19.24 -11.24
CA GLY A 29 -6.45 -19.59 -11.75
C GLY A 29 -6.54 -19.68 -13.27
N GLY A 30 -7.65 -20.25 -13.74
CA GLY A 30 -7.87 -20.56 -15.16
C GLY A 30 -7.76 -19.38 -16.13
N PRO A 31 -7.58 -19.65 -17.44
CA PRO A 31 -7.31 -18.62 -18.46
C PRO A 31 -8.45 -17.60 -18.60
N ILE A 32 -9.69 -17.97 -18.27
CA ILE A 32 -10.86 -17.09 -18.31
C ILE A 32 -10.67 -15.83 -17.45
N TRP A 33 -10.04 -15.97 -16.27
CA TRP A 33 -9.82 -14.85 -15.36
C TRP A 33 -8.81 -13.84 -15.87
N LYS A 34 -7.94 -14.22 -16.83
CA LYS A 34 -7.00 -13.28 -17.46
C LYS A 34 -7.70 -12.26 -18.36
N VAL A 35 -8.92 -12.57 -18.80
CA VAL A 35 -9.72 -11.69 -19.66
C VAL A 35 -10.85 -11.04 -18.87
N VAL A 36 -11.57 -11.81 -18.06
CA VAL A 36 -12.72 -11.31 -17.29
C VAL A 36 -12.29 -10.25 -16.27
N THR A 37 -11.20 -10.50 -15.53
CA THR A 37 -10.73 -9.56 -14.48
C THR A 37 -10.38 -8.18 -15.04
N PRO A 38 -9.52 -8.02 -16.07
CA PRO A 38 -9.22 -6.69 -16.60
C PRO A 38 -10.44 -6.05 -17.27
N LEU A 39 -11.28 -6.82 -17.97
CA LEU A 39 -12.50 -6.29 -18.58
C LEU A 39 -13.45 -5.71 -17.53
N CYS A 40 -13.71 -6.47 -16.46
CA CYS A 40 -14.52 -6.01 -15.34
C CYS A 40 -13.89 -4.81 -14.62
N GLY A 41 -12.56 -4.79 -14.47
CA GLY A 41 -11.86 -3.65 -13.90
C GLY A 41 -12.04 -2.38 -14.73
N VAL A 42 -11.97 -2.47 -16.06
CA VAL A 42 -12.24 -1.36 -16.97
C VAL A 42 -13.71 -0.91 -16.87
N LEU A 43 -14.66 -1.84 -16.79
CA LEU A 43 -16.08 -1.50 -16.62
C LEU A 43 -16.34 -0.74 -15.32
N VAL A 44 -15.69 -1.14 -14.22
CA VAL A 44 -15.75 -0.40 -12.94
C VAL A 44 -15.19 0.99 -13.12
N LEU A 45 -14.03 1.15 -13.77
CA LEU A 45 -13.44 2.46 -14.01
C LEU A 45 -14.31 3.35 -14.90
N LEU A 46 -15.11 2.78 -15.80
CA LEU A 46 -16.04 3.53 -16.65
C LEU A 46 -17.41 3.81 -15.98
N ALA A 47 -17.61 3.42 -14.71
CA ALA A 47 -18.87 3.60 -14.02
C ALA A 47 -19.43 5.03 -14.01
N PRO A 48 -18.61 6.11 -13.91
CA PRO A 48 -19.10 7.48 -14.03
C PRO A 48 -19.75 7.81 -15.36
N LEU A 49 -19.42 7.07 -16.42
CA LEU A 49 -20.00 7.24 -17.74
C LEU A 49 -21.21 6.32 -17.96
N THR A 50 -21.25 5.15 -17.33
CA THR A 50 -22.30 4.15 -17.56
C THR A 50 -23.46 4.24 -16.58
N VAL A 51 -23.22 4.70 -15.34
CA VAL A 51 -24.23 4.86 -14.29
C VAL A 51 -24.03 6.16 -13.50
N PRO A 52 -24.17 7.34 -14.14
CA PRO A 52 -23.91 8.63 -13.50
C PRO A 52 -24.86 8.93 -12.33
N ASP A 53 -26.10 8.44 -12.38
CA ASP A 53 -27.14 8.74 -11.37
C ASP A 53 -27.01 7.92 -10.07
N SER A 54 -25.97 7.09 -9.93
CA SER A 54 -25.77 6.26 -8.74
C SER A 54 -24.84 6.92 -7.72
N ASN A 55 -25.22 6.96 -6.45
CA ASN A 55 -24.32 7.40 -5.37
C ASN A 55 -23.05 6.54 -5.26
N SER A 56 -23.10 5.28 -5.71
CA SER A 56 -21.91 4.40 -5.73
C SER A 56 -20.85 4.84 -6.74
N THR A 57 -21.22 5.67 -7.71
CA THR A 57 -20.33 6.22 -8.72
C THR A 57 -19.33 7.23 -8.14
N GLN A 58 -19.71 7.93 -7.07
CA GLN A 58 -18.82 8.85 -6.34
C GLN A 58 -17.56 8.13 -5.82
N ALA A 59 -17.68 6.85 -5.45
CA ALA A 59 -16.51 6.06 -5.03
C ALA A 59 -15.53 5.84 -6.19
N VAL A 60 -16.03 5.68 -7.42
CA VAL A 60 -15.19 5.52 -8.62
C VAL A 60 -14.57 6.85 -9.04
N GLU A 61 -15.29 7.96 -8.92
CA GLU A 61 -14.72 9.29 -9.11
C GLU A 61 -13.55 9.53 -8.15
N LEU A 62 -13.69 9.16 -6.87
CA LEU A 62 -12.58 9.21 -5.92
C LEU A 62 -11.42 8.29 -6.34
N LEU A 63 -11.69 7.10 -6.87
CA LEU A 63 -10.65 6.20 -7.39
C LEU A 63 -9.89 6.82 -8.57
N TRP A 64 -10.55 7.57 -9.46
CA TRP A 64 -9.86 8.33 -10.50
C TRP A 64 -8.93 9.38 -9.91
N GLY A 65 -9.37 10.10 -8.87
CA GLY A 65 -8.52 11.04 -8.14
C GLY A 65 -7.31 10.37 -7.48
N VAL A 66 -7.51 9.20 -6.84
CA VAL A 66 -6.43 8.37 -6.29
C VAL A 66 -5.46 7.97 -7.39
N LEU A 67 -5.94 7.56 -8.57
CA LEU A 67 -5.08 7.12 -9.65
C LEU A 67 -4.29 8.29 -10.26
N LEU A 68 -4.92 9.45 -10.43
CA LEU A 68 -4.27 10.64 -11.00
C LEU A 68 -3.16 11.19 -10.10
N ILE A 69 -3.39 11.21 -8.78
CA ILE A 69 -2.40 11.67 -7.79
C ILE A 69 -1.40 10.56 -7.46
N GLY A 70 -1.89 9.33 -7.33
CA GLY A 70 -1.13 8.16 -6.93
C GLY A 70 -0.17 7.66 -8.01
N ALA A 71 -0.53 7.74 -9.29
CA ALA A 71 0.36 7.33 -10.38
C ALA A 71 1.71 8.09 -10.39
N PRO A 72 1.76 9.44 -10.41
CA PRO A 72 3.03 10.17 -10.35
C PRO A 72 3.75 9.99 -9.01
N LEU A 73 3.01 9.81 -7.91
CA LEU A 73 3.61 9.54 -6.60
C LEU A 73 4.30 8.17 -6.53
N VAL A 74 3.61 7.10 -6.92
CA VAL A 74 4.13 5.73 -6.91
C VAL A 74 5.26 5.60 -7.92
N PHE A 75 5.09 6.14 -9.13
CA PHE A 75 6.15 6.17 -10.14
C PHE A 75 7.37 6.95 -9.63
N GLY A 76 7.13 8.11 -9.01
CA GLY A 76 8.19 8.96 -8.48
C GLY A 76 8.98 8.30 -7.35
N LEU A 77 8.28 7.69 -6.39
CA LEU A 77 8.86 6.92 -5.30
C LEU A 77 9.64 5.71 -5.81
N ALA A 78 9.09 4.97 -6.78
CA ALA A 78 9.79 3.83 -7.37
C ALA A 78 11.12 4.25 -7.98
N LEU A 79 11.14 5.32 -8.78
CA LEU A 79 12.38 5.83 -9.37
C LEU A 79 13.39 6.31 -8.32
N VAL A 80 12.95 6.98 -7.25
CA VAL A 80 13.84 7.43 -6.17
C VAL A 80 14.42 6.27 -5.37
N VAL A 81 13.62 5.23 -5.10
CA VAL A 81 14.06 4.03 -4.35
C VAL A 81 15.06 3.22 -5.17
N PHE A 82 14.76 2.92 -6.43
CA PHE A 82 15.59 2.06 -7.27
C PHE A 82 16.78 2.76 -7.94
N SER A 83 16.93 4.06 -7.75
CA SER A 83 18.12 4.81 -8.16
C SER A 83 19.15 4.96 -7.04
N GLY A 84 18.90 4.34 -5.88
CA GLY A 84 19.86 4.18 -4.79
C GLY A 84 20.88 3.08 -5.03
N ASP A 85 21.73 2.88 -4.04
CA ASP A 85 22.66 1.75 -3.96
C ASP A 85 21.89 0.46 -3.64
N VAL A 86 21.00 0.08 -4.56
CA VAL A 86 20.20 -1.14 -4.48
C VAL A 86 20.96 -2.23 -5.23
N PRO A 87 21.18 -3.42 -4.62
CA PRO A 87 21.93 -4.50 -5.24
C PRO A 87 21.24 -5.14 -6.46
N VAL A 88 20.01 -4.71 -6.80
CA VAL A 88 19.19 -5.24 -7.88
C VAL A 88 18.90 -4.09 -8.85
N GLY A 89 19.54 -4.12 -10.04
CA GLY A 89 19.24 -3.26 -11.20
C GLY A 89 19.01 -1.78 -10.90
N GLN A 90 20.07 -0.96 -10.95
CA GLN A 90 19.94 0.48 -10.74
C GLN A 90 19.22 1.16 -11.91
N VAL A 91 18.26 2.03 -11.59
CA VAL A 91 17.67 2.94 -12.56
C VAL A 91 18.75 3.91 -13.06
N PRO A 92 18.72 4.34 -14.34
CA PRO A 92 19.67 5.33 -14.85
C PRO A 92 19.74 6.59 -13.96
N VAL A 93 20.85 7.33 -14.02
CA VAL A 93 21.10 8.50 -13.17
C VAL A 93 19.98 9.56 -13.22
N TRP A 94 19.27 9.65 -14.34
CA TRP A 94 18.12 10.53 -14.58
C TRP A 94 16.83 10.05 -13.86
N GLY A 95 16.79 8.84 -13.34
CA GLY A 95 15.68 8.31 -12.55
C GLY A 95 15.42 9.11 -11.28
N ARG A 96 16.47 9.52 -10.54
CA ARG A 96 16.33 10.35 -9.33
C ARG A 96 15.61 11.67 -9.59
N PRO A 97 16.08 12.54 -10.50
CA PRO A 97 15.43 13.83 -10.72
C PRO A 97 14.02 13.66 -11.28
N VAL A 98 13.78 12.72 -12.21
CA VAL A 98 12.43 12.44 -12.71
C VAL A 98 11.51 11.94 -11.60
N GLY A 99 12.03 11.11 -10.70
CA GLY A 99 11.28 10.61 -9.56
C GLY A 99 10.88 11.71 -8.59
N LEU A 100 11.80 12.62 -8.28
CA LEU A 100 11.53 13.81 -7.45
C LEU A 100 10.50 14.74 -8.11
N VAL A 101 10.57 14.93 -9.44
CA VAL A 101 9.56 15.70 -10.18
C VAL A 101 8.19 15.03 -10.09
N GLY A 102 8.11 13.69 -10.19
CA GLY A 102 6.86 12.96 -10.02
C GLY A 102 6.25 13.14 -8.63
N ILE A 103 7.07 13.06 -7.57
CA ILE A 103 6.61 13.31 -6.20
C ILE A 103 6.16 14.77 -6.03
N ALA A 104 6.93 15.73 -6.55
CA ALA A 104 6.58 17.15 -6.49
C ALA A 104 5.28 17.45 -7.24
N ALA A 105 5.06 16.83 -8.41
CA ALA A 105 3.83 16.94 -9.18
C ALA A 105 2.63 16.38 -8.39
N ALA A 106 2.79 15.23 -7.73
CA ALA A 106 1.74 14.68 -6.87
C ALA A 106 1.40 15.61 -5.69
N CYS A 107 2.41 16.15 -5.00
CA CYS A 107 2.20 17.14 -3.93
C CYS A 107 1.52 18.41 -4.45
N TRP A 108 1.92 18.90 -5.62
CA TRP A 108 1.31 20.05 -6.26
C TRP A 108 -0.16 19.81 -6.60
N LEU A 109 -0.49 18.64 -7.18
CA LEU A 109 -1.87 18.25 -7.49
C LEU A 109 -2.72 18.15 -6.22
N ILE A 110 -2.20 17.55 -5.16
CA ILE A 110 -2.90 17.47 -3.87
C ILE A 110 -3.26 18.86 -3.32
N VAL A 111 -2.39 19.86 -3.48
CA VAL A 111 -2.61 21.20 -2.93
C VAL A 111 -3.51 22.05 -3.82
N THR A 112 -3.28 22.02 -5.15
CA THR A 112 -3.84 23.03 -6.06
C THR A 112 -5.02 22.54 -6.88
N TRP A 113 -5.20 21.23 -7.01
CA TRP A 113 -6.18 20.65 -7.93
C TRP A 113 -7.43 20.13 -7.21
N THR A 114 -8.57 20.45 -7.81
CA THR A 114 -9.89 19.93 -7.47
C THR A 114 -10.50 19.29 -8.72
N PRO A 115 -11.02 18.05 -8.63
CA PRO A 115 -11.63 17.37 -9.76
C PRO A 115 -12.96 18.02 -10.12
N ASN A 116 -13.11 18.39 -11.39
CA ASN A 116 -14.38 18.87 -11.95
C ASN A 116 -15.43 17.76 -12.10
N PHE A 117 -15.00 16.50 -12.00
CA PHE A 117 -15.88 15.33 -12.14
C PHE A 117 -16.49 14.89 -10.80
N VAL A 118 -16.10 15.49 -9.67
CA VAL A 118 -16.75 15.24 -8.38
C VAL A 118 -17.77 16.34 -8.17
N ALA A 119 -19.05 15.98 -8.18
CA ALA A 119 -20.15 16.94 -8.05
C ALA A 119 -20.19 17.63 -6.66
N ASP A 120 -19.73 16.94 -5.62
CA ASP A 120 -19.68 17.43 -4.25
C ASP A 120 -18.25 17.81 -3.86
N VAL A 121 -17.94 19.11 -3.85
CA VAL A 121 -16.61 19.62 -3.51
C VAL A 121 -16.21 19.23 -2.07
N THR A 122 -17.19 19.13 -1.16
CA THR A 122 -16.94 18.76 0.24
C THR A 122 -16.46 17.31 0.37
N LEU A 123 -16.90 16.44 -0.54
CA LEU A 123 -16.49 15.04 -0.59
C LEU A 123 -15.02 14.89 -0.98
N TRP A 124 -14.53 15.70 -1.93
CA TRP A 124 -13.12 15.68 -2.33
C TRP A 124 -12.21 16.22 -1.22
N ASP A 125 -12.60 17.31 -0.56
CA ASP A 125 -11.83 17.87 0.55
C ASP A 125 -11.78 16.93 1.76
N ARG A 126 -12.91 16.28 2.08
CA ARG A 126 -12.96 15.22 3.08
C ARG A 126 -12.04 14.07 2.72
N PHE A 127 -12.07 13.61 1.47
CA PHE A 127 -11.18 12.56 0.98
C PHE A 127 -9.69 12.92 1.14
N VAL A 128 -9.29 14.13 0.76
CA VAL A 128 -7.89 14.58 0.90
C VAL A 128 -7.48 14.69 2.37
N LEU A 129 -8.38 15.16 3.24
CA LEU A 129 -8.15 15.21 4.69
C LEU A 129 -7.90 13.81 5.25
N VAL A 130 -8.76 12.85 4.94
CA VAL A 130 -8.63 11.47 5.42
C VAL A 130 -7.38 10.80 4.84
N LEU A 131 -7.09 10.99 3.55
CA LEU A 131 -5.91 10.44 2.89
C LEU A 131 -4.62 10.94 3.55
N LEU A 132 -4.42 12.26 3.64
CA LEU A 132 -3.21 12.85 4.22
C LEU A 132 -3.11 12.58 5.72
N GLY A 133 -4.23 12.58 6.44
CA GLY A 133 -4.28 12.19 7.85
C GLY A 133 -3.83 10.74 8.06
N ALA A 134 -4.33 9.81 7.25
CA ALA A 134 -3.93 8.40 7.30
C ALA A 134 -2.45 8.22 6.92
N CYS A 135 -1.97 8.88 5.88
CA CYS A 135 -0.55 8.85 5.50
C CYS A 135 0.36 9.39 6.62
N SER A 136 0.00 10.52 7.24
CA SER A 136 0.74 11.09 8.36
C SER A 136 0.80 10.13 9.54
N SER A 137 -0.33 9.53 9.92
CA SER A 137 -0.42 8.58 11.03
C SER A 137 0.40 7.31 10.77
N LEU A 138 0.33 6.77 9.54
CA LEU A 138 1.12 5.61 9.14
C LEU A 138 2.62 5.92 9.20
N CYS A 139 3.07 7.04 8.63
CA CYS A 139 4.47 7.45 8.69
C CYS A 139 4.94 7.70 10.14
N ALA A 140 4.11 8.33 10.97
CA ALA A 140 4.43 8.61 12.38
C ALA A 140 4.54 7.32 13.20
N SER A 141 3.58 6.39 13.06
CA SER A 141 3.60 5.10 13.74
C SER A 141 4.82 4.27 13.33
N MET A 142 5.13 4.21 12.04
CA MET A 142 6.33 3.57 11.52
C MET A 142 7.61 4.22 12.08
N TYR A 143 7.67 5.54 12.17
CA TYR A 143 8.79 6.26 12.76
C TYR A 143 8.99 5.89 14.25
N VAL A 144 7.91 5.85 15.03
CA VAL A 144 7.94 5.48 16.46
C VAL A 144 8.39 4.04 16.64
N LEU A 145 7.78 3.09 15.93
CA LEU A 145 8.16 1.67 15.97
C LEU A 145 9.63 1.49 15.59
N HIS A 146 10.07 2.12 14.51
CA HIS A 146 11.46 2.07 14.09
C HIS A 146 12.40 2.61 15.17
N ARG A 147 12.04 3.72 15.84
CA ARG A 147 12.89 4.32 16.88
C ARG A 147 12.99 3.47 18.15
N LEU A 148 11.93 2.72 18.48
CA LEU A 148 11.87 1.88 19.68
C LEU A 148 12.54 0.51 19.47
N PHE A 149 12.38 -0.10 18.29
CA PHE A 149 12.76 -1.50 18.08
C PHE A 149 14.05 -1.68 17.25
N ILE A 150 14.48 -0.68 16.45
CA ILE A 150 15.65 -0.82 15.57
C ILE A 150 16.87 -0.09 16.15
N GLN A 151 17.97 -0.81 16.34
CA GLN A 151 19.22 -0.23 16.82
C GLN A 151 19.78 0.81 15.84
N ARG A 152 20.15 1.98 16.37
CA ARG A 152 20.49 3.20 15.61
C ARG A 152 21.67 3.07 14.64
N ARG A 153 22.50 2.03 14.75
CA ARG A 153 23.80 1.96 14.04
C ARG A 153 23.71 1.78 12.53
N ARG A 154 22.56 1.37 11.96
CA ARG A 154 22.48 1.05 10.51
C ARG A 154 21.26 1.59 9.77
N SER A 155 20.27 2.19 10.46
CA SER A 155 18.98 2.48 9.83
C SER A 155 18.56 3.95 9.89
N ARG A 156 18.12 4.46 8.73
CA ARG A 156 17.75 5.87 8.50
C ARG A 156 16.24 6.04 8.68
N SER A 157 15.80 6.47 9.85
CA SER A 157 14.37 6.71 10.15
C SER A 157 13.82 8.04 9.62
N TRP A 158 14.70 8.94 9.15
CA TRP A 158 14.33 10.27 8.63
C TRP A 158 13.22 10.26 7.56
N PRO A 159 13.16 9.33 6.59
CA PRO A 159 12.09 9.33 5.59
C PRO A 159 10.69 9.18 6.19
N MET A 160 10.55 8.40 7.26
CA MET A 160 9.28 8.24 7.98
C MET A 160 8.88 9.54 8.68
N LEU A 161 9.85 10.22 9.30
CA LEU A 161 9.62 11.53 9.92
C LEU A 161 9.25 12.58 8.87
N ALA A 162 9.95 12.60 7.73
CA ALA A 162 9.66 13.52 6.64
C ALA A 162 8.25 13.32 6.10
N GLY A 163 7.79 12.08 5.92
CA GLY A 163 6.41 11.77 5.53
C GLY A 163 5.38 12.23 6.56
N ALA A 164 5.64 11.98 7.86
CA ALA A 164 4.76 12.38 8.95
C ALA A 164 4.59 13.91 9.06
N LEU A 165 5.62 14.69 8.70
CA LEU A 165 5.59 16.15 8.72
C LEU A 165 5.10 16.77 7.40
N LEU A 166 5.39 16.14 6.26
CA LEU A 166 4.99 16.66 4.95
C LEU A 166 3.46 16.62 4.77
N ALA A 167 2.82 15.52 5.16
CA ALA A 167 1.38 15.36 5.02
C ALA A 167 0.54 16.47 5.72
N PRO A 168 0.77 16.84 6.99
CA PRO A 168 0.03 17.94 7.62
C PRO A 168 0.39 19.31 7.01
N VAL A 169 1.60 19.50 6.50
CA VAL A 169 1.97 20.72 5.76
C VAL A 169 1.16 20.84 4.48
N LEU A 170 1.04 19.77 3.69
CA LEU A 170 0.22 19.75 2.47
C LEU A 170 -1.26 20.01 2.78
N LEU A 171 -1.77 19.43 3.87
CA LEU A 171 -3.14 19.66 4.35
C LEU A 171 -3.37 21.14 4.70
N SER A 172 -2.39 21.75 5.37
CA SER A 172 -2.43 23.18 5.73
C SER A 172 -2.38 24.09 4.50
N LEU A 173 -1.54 23.75 3.51
CA LEU A 173 -1.42 24.49 2.26
C LEU A 173 -2.67 24.39 1.38
N ARG A 174 -3.38 23.26 1.42
CA ARG A 174 -4.63 23.08 0.70
C ARG A 174 -5.76 23.95 1.26
N GLY A 175 -5.75 24.22 2.56
CA GLY A 175 -6.76 25.05 3.21
C GLY A 175 -8.15 24.41 3.23
N VAL A 176 -8.24 23.14 3.63
CA VAL A 176 -9.52 22.41 3.74
C VAL A 176 -10.49 23.16 4.66
N GLY A 177 -11.69 23.45 4.16
CA GLY A 177 -12.73 24.18 4.88
C GLY A 177 -13.27 23.41 6.10
N GLY A 178 -13.82 24.15 7.08
CA GLY A 178 -14.31 23.58 8.34
C GLY A 178 -15.44 22.56 8.20
N GLU A 179 -16.21 22.60 7.10
CA GLU A 179 -17.34 21.70 6.85
C GLU A 179 -16.90 20.25 6.57
N ALA A 180 -15.70 20.03 6.03
CA ALA A 180 -15.17 18.69 5.76
C ALA A 180 -14.65 17.99 7.03
N GLY A 181 -14.38 18.75 8.10
CA GLY A 181 -13.77 18.24 9.34
C GLY A 181 -14.63 17.22 10.08
N PRO A 182 -15.86 17.55 10.52
CA PRO A 182 -16.71 16.63 11.27
C PRO A 182 -16.96 15.27 10.59
N PRO A 183 -17.33 15.19 9.29
CA PRO A 183 -17.52 13.91 8.64
C PRO A 183 -16.20 13.15 8.44
N ALA A 184 -15.06 13.85 8.28
CA ALA A 184 -13.76 13.18 8.18
C ALA A 184 -13.36 12.45 9.47
N VAL A 185 -13.77 12.95 10.64
CA VAL A 185 -13.52 12.25 11.93
C VAL A 185 -14.19 10.88 11.94
N ALA A 186 -15.44 10.80 11.46
CA ALA A 186 -16.15 9.53 11.37
C ALA A 186 -15.47 8.55 10.40
N GLU A 187 -14.94 9.04 9.28
CA GLU A 187 -14.19 8.24 8.32
C GLU A 187 -12.85 7.73 8.88
N ILE A 188 -12.10 8.59 9.58
CA ILE A 188 -10.85 8.21 10.26
C ILE A 188 -11.12 7.16 11.35
N ALA A 189 -12.19 7.35 12.13
CA ALA A 189 -12.62 6.37 13.13
C ALA A 189 -12.99 5.04 12.48
N GLY A 190 -13.79 5.07 11.41
CA GLY A 190 -14.16 3.89 10.63
C GLY A 190 -12.95 3.15 10.06
N LEU A 191 -11.99 3.88 9.48
CA LEU A 191 -10.73 3.32 8.97
C LEU A 191 -9.92 2.66 10.09
N SER A 192 -9.84 3.30 11.26
CA SER A 192 -9.10 2.78 12.42
C SER A 192 -9.73 1.50 12.97
N VAL A 193 -11.07 1.48 13.11
CA VAL A 193 -11.82 0.29 13.55
C VAL A 193 -11.67 -0.84 12.52
N GLY A 194 -11.80 -0.52 11.23
CA GLY A 194 -11.63 -1.49 10.15
C GLY A 194 -10.23 -2.09 10.11
N ALA A 195 -9.19 -1.27 10.26
CA ALA A 195 -7.80 -1.73 10.35
C ALA A 195 -7.58 -2.63 11.58
N GLY A 196 -8.15 -2.27 12.73
CA GLY A 196 -8.10 -3.11 13.93
C GLY A 196 -8.77 -4.48 13.74
N PHE A 197 -9.94 -4.50 13.10
CA PHE A 197 -10.65 -5.75 12.80
C PHE A 197 -9.90 -6.62 11.78
N ALA A 198 -9.31 -6.01 10.74
CA ALA A 198 -8.48 -6.70 9.76
C ALA A 198 -7.25 -7.35 10.42
N LEU A 199 -6.59 -6.64 11.34
CA LEU A 199 -5.46 -7.16 12.10
C LEU A 199 -5.88 -8.33 13.01
N LEU A 200 -7.00 -8.19 13.71
CA LEU A 200 -7.55 -9.25 14.56
C LEU A 200 -7.84 -10.51 13.74
N LEU A 201 -8.52 -10.39 12.59
CA LEU A 201 -8.79 -11.53 11.72
C LEU A 201 -7.50 -12.17 11.19
N SER A 202 -6.50 -11.37 10.85
CA SER A 202 -5.21 -11.89 10.37
C SER A 202 -4.51 -12.72 11.44
N VAL A 203 -4.47 -12.23 12.69
CA VAL A 203 -3.92 -12.95 13.84
C VAL A 203 -4.72 -14.23 14.12
N LEU A 204 -6.05 -14.17 14.05
CA LEU A 204 -6.92 -15.33 14.25
C LEU A 204 -6.66 -16.43 13.21
N VAL A 205 -6.51 -16.04 11.94
CA VAL A 205 -6.18 -16.96 10.85
C VAL A 205 -4.82 -17.59 11.08
N ILE A 206 -3.78 -16.80 11.38
CA ILE A 206 -2.44 -17.31 11.67
C ILE A 206 -2.48 -18.30 12.84
N TRP A 207 -3.13 -17.93 13.94
CA TRP A 207 -3.30 -18.80 15.11
C TRP A 207 -4.01 -20.12 14.77
N PHE A 208 -5.06 -20.05 13.94
CA PHE A 208 -5.76 -21.25 13.49
C PHE A 208 -4.86 -22.14 12.62
N TYR A 209 -4.07 -21.57 11.71
CA TYR A 209 -3.12 -22.34 10.91
C TYR A 209 -2.02 -22.96 11.78
N GLU A 210 -1.42 -22.21 12.69
CA GLU A 210 -0.35 -22.70 13.56
C GLU A 210 -0.83 -23.85 14.46
N ARG A 211 -2.03 -23.74 15.02
CA ARG A 211 -2.61 -24.79 15.87
C ARG A 211 -2.87 -26.10 15.12
N ASN A 212 -3.04 -26.04 13.81
CA ASN A 212 -3.35 -27.21 12.97
C ASN A 212 -2.14 -27.73 12.18
N LEU A 213 -0.94 -27.17 12.40
CA LEU A 213 0.28 -27.69 11.78
C LEU A 213 0.64 -29.05 12.40
N PRO A 214 0.93 -30.09 11.58
CA PRO A 214 1.48 -31.33 12.09
C PRO A 214 2.86 -31.08 12.70
N GLU A 215 3.23 -31.89 13.70
CA GLU A 215 4.57 -31.83 14.28
C GLU A 215 5.62 -32.07 13.18
N PRO A 216 6.73 -31.28 13.18
CA PRO A 216 7.80 -31.48 12.21
C PRO A 216 8.33 -32.92 12.32
N GLU A 217 8.51 -33.57 11.18
CA GLU A 217 9.13 -34.88 11.15
C GLU A 217 10.54 -34.79 11.75
N ALA A 218 10.85 -35.66 12.71
CA ALA A 218 12.15 -35.66 13.37
C ALA A 218 13.22 -35.97 12.32
N LEU A 219 14.13 -35.02 12.12
CA LEU A 219 15.27 -35.25 11.24
C LEU A 219 16.10 -36.44 11.76
N PRO A 220 16.60 -37.32 10.87
CA PRO A 220 17.50 -38.37 11.28
C PRO A 220 18.72 -37.77 11.96
N PRO A 221 19.34 -38.50 12.91
CA PRO A 221 20.58 -38.04 13.54
C PRO A 221 21.63 -37.71 12.47
N PRO A 222 22.44 -36.65 12.69
CA PRO A 222 23.40 -36.19 11.71
C PRO A 222 24.36 -37.32 11.31
N SER A 223 24.65 -37.41 10.01
CA SER A 223 25.62 -38.38 9.50
C SER A 223 27.05 -38.00 9.93
N GLN A 224 27.99 -38.94 9.88
CA GLN A 224 29.40 -38.65 10.13
C GLN A 224 29.95 -37.59 9.17
N ASP A 225 29.53 -37.62 7.89
CA ASP A 225 29.90 -36.63 6.88
C ASP A 225 29.40 -35.20 7.24
N ASP A 226 28.21 -35.10 7.82
CA ASP A 226 27.66 -33.82 8.28
C ASP A 226 28.41 -33.28 9.50
N LEU A 227 28.83 -34.17 10.41
CA LEU A 227 29.65 -33.82 11.56
C LEU A 227 31.05 -33.38 11.14
N GLU A 228 31.66 -34.06 10.16
CA GLU A 228 32.94 -33.66 9.58
C GLU A 228 32.84 -32.32 8.86
N ARG A 229 31.76 -32.07 8.10
CA ARG A 229 31.50 -30.75 7.50
C ARG A 229 31.32 -29.66 8.54
N ALA A 230 30.55 -29.91 9.59
CA ALA A 230 30.35 -28.95 10.68
C ALA A 230 31.67 -28.65 11.38
N ALA A 231 32.46 -29.68 11.70
CA ALA A 231 33.78 -29.54 12.30
C ALA A 231 34.74 -28.76 11.40
N ALA A 232 34.73 -29.01 10.09
CA ALA A 232 35.54 -28.27 9.11
C ALA A 232 35.13 -26.79 9.00
N ILE A 233 33.83 -26.48 9.08
CA ILE A 233 33.34 -25.09 9.09
C ILE A 233 33.78 -24.37 10.38
N VAL A 234 33.64 -25.03 11.54
CA VAL A 234 34.07 -24.50 12.83
C VAL A 234 35.59 -24.26 12.84
N ALA A 235 36.38 -25.26 12.44
CA ALA A 235 37.84 -25.17 12.34
C ALA A 235 38.30 -24.05 11.39
N ARG A 236 37.61 -23.90 10.25
CA ARG A 236 37.88 -22.81 9.30
C ARG A 236 37.59 -21.43 9.90
N ARG A 237 36.53 -21.29 10.71
CA ARG A 237 36.19 -20.03 11.39
C ARG A 237 37.12 -19.72 12.56
N THR A 238 37.57 -20.72 13.31
CA THR A 238 38.56 -20.51 14.40
C THR A 238 39.96 -20.24 13.88
N GLN A 239 40.39 -20.85 12.77
CA GLN A 239 41.71 -20.57 12.17
C GLN A 239 41.80 -19.23 11.43
N LYS A 240 40.70 -18.74 10.83
CA LYS A 240 40.70 -17.46 10.10
C LYS A 240 40.54 -16.21 10.97
N GLY A 241 40.41 -16.36 12.29
CA GLY A 241 40.35 -15.24 13.24
C GLY A 241 39.05 -14.45 13.16
N GLY A 242 38.52 -14.06 14.33
CA GLY A 242 37.40 -13.13 14.46
C GLY A 242 37.76 -11.69 14.07
N GLU A 243 38.28 -11.48 12.86
CA GLU A 243 38.69 -10.18 12.30
C GLU A 243 37.89 -9.82 11.06
N LEU A 244 36.56 -9.98 11.03
CA LEU A 244 35.73 -9.40 9.96
C LEU A 244 34.33 -8.95 10.39
N ASP A 245 34.09 -8.71 11.69
CA ASP A 245 32.86 -8.06 12.16
C ASP A 245 33.20 -6.76 12.91
N GLY A 246 33.50 -5.71 12.14
CA GLY A 246 33.66 -4.31 12.59
C GLY A 246 33.05 -3.35 11.58
#